data_AF-A0A1C5YES5-F1
#
_entry.id   AF-A0A1C5YES5-F1
#
_cell.length_a   1.000
_cell.length_b   1.000
_cell.length_c   1.000
_cell.angle_alpha   90.00
_cell.angle_beta   90.00
_cell.angle_gamma   90.00
#
_symmetry.space_group_name_H-M   'P 1'
#
loop_
_entity.id
_entity.type
_entity.pdbx_description
1 polymer ?
#
loop_
_entity_poly.entity_id
_entity_poly.type
_entity_poly.pdbx_seq_one_letter_code
_entity_poly.pdbx_strand_id
1 'polypeptide(L)'
;MNPVEALQHFWNVFVVDALLGTFDPHNGNWRFLYHNDDTQSATLAPVYDCGSCLLSLADVQVRRAVLSNQDELNARIYRFPTSAIKQNDRKINYYDFLMAAENKDCNAAVMRMMPRFHLDEMQAFIREVPFLDELQRQFYQTYLSARMERLMIPVHRRIMEQQQHLSPRLHM
;
A
#
# COMPACT_ATOMS: atom_id res chain seq x y z
N MET A 1 8.07 0.58 -24.14
CA MET A 1 7.45 -0.02 -22.94
C MET A 1 6.08 -0.55 -23.26
N ASN A 2 5.71 -1.70 -22.72
CA ASN A 2 4.38 -2.28 -22.87
C ASN A 2 3.36 -1.58 -21.94
N PRO A 3 2.24 -1.01 -22.44
CA PRO A 3 1.22 -0.39 -21.60
C PRO A 3 0.63 -1.30 -20.52
N VAL A 4 0.57 -2.61 -20.78
CA VAL A 4 0.09 -3.61 -19.83
C VAL A 4 1.05 -3.73 -18.62
N GLU A 5 2.35 -3.73 -18.88
CA GLU A 5 3.38 -3.79 -17.82
C GLU A 5 3.36 -2.53 -16.96
N ALA A 6 3.19 -1.36 -17.59
CA ALA A 6 3.08 -0.09 -16.87
C ALA A 6 1.84 -0.06 -15.96
N LEU A 7 0.68 -0.50 -16.47
CA LEU A 7 -0.55 -0.56 -15.68
C LEU A 7 -0.44 -1.55 -14.51
N GLN A 8 0.15 -2.73 -14.75
CA GLN A 8 0.39 -3.71 -13.69
C GLN A 8 1.34 -3.17 -12.62
N HIS A 9 2.43 -2.51 -13.02
CA HIS A 9 3.38 -1.91 -12.10
C HIS A 9 2.72 -0.81 -11.26
N PHE A 10 1.96 0.10 -11.88
CA PHE A 10 1.20 1.13 -11.20
C PHE A 10 0.33 0.55 -10.07
N TRP A 11 -0.47 -0.48 -10.37
CA TRP A 11 -1.34 -1.07 -9.37
C TRP A 11 -0.57 -1.86 -8.30
N ASN A 12 0.55 -2.50 -8.65
CA ASN A 12 1.40 -3.15 -7.64
C ASN A 12 1.95 -2.11 -6.65
N VAL A 13 2.45 -0.97 -7.14
CA VAL A 13 2.94 0.13 -6.30
C VAL A 13 1.80 0.71 -5.46
N PHE A 14 0.62 0.96 -6.06
CA PHE A 14 -0.54 1.45 -5.32
C PHE A 14 -0.93 0.56 -4.13
N VAL A 15 -0.83 -0.77 -4.29
CA VAL A 15 -1.12 -1.73 -3.21
C VAL A 15 -0.04 -1.69 -2.12
N VAL A 16 1.23 -1.53 -2.48
CA VAL A 16 2.32 -1.32 -1.51
C VAL A 16 2.14 0.00 -0.76
N ASP A 17 1.82 1.07 -1.48
CA ASP A 17 1.50 2.39 -0.94
C ASP A 17 0.33 2.34 0.04
N ALA A 18 -0.68 1.52 -0.26
CA ALA A 18 -1.80 1.27 0.65
C ALA A 18 -1.36 0.53 1.92
N LEU A 19 -0.44 -0.44 1.85
CA LEU A 19 0.11 -1.08 3.04
C LEU A 19 0.97 -0.12 3.87
N LEU A 20 1.80 0.70 3.22
CA LEU A 20 2.72 1.62 3.89
C LEU A 20 2.07 2.93 4.34
N GLY A 21 0.89 3.26 3.80
CA GLY A 21 0.17 4.49 4.14
C GLY A 21 0.94 5.74 3.70
N THR A 22 1.20 5.89 2.41
CA THR A 22 1.73 7.17 1.88
C THR A 22 0.63 8.23 1.80
N PHE A 23 0.95 9.46 2.19
CA PHE A 23 0.06 10.63 2.02
C PHE A 23 0.40 11.48 0.79
N ASP A 24 1.47 11.13 0.07
CA ASP A 24 1.92 11.86 -1.12
C ASP A 24 2.45 10.94 -2.24
N PRO A 25 1.68 9.94 -2.70
CA PRO A 25 2.01 9.21 -3.92
C PRO A 25 1.76 10.10 -5.14
N HIS A 26 2.72 10.94 -5.50
CA HIS A 26 2.62 11.73 -6.72
C HIS A 26 3.21 10.98 -7.92
N ASN A 27 2.80 11.36 -9.14
CA ASN A 27 3.28 10.84 -10.43
C ASN A 27 4.81 10.99 -10.66
N GLY A 28 5.54 11.46 -9.65
CA GLY A 28 6.99 11.58 -9.64
C GLY A 28 7.71 10.41 -8.97
N ASN A 29 7.01 9.52 -8.24
CA ASN A 29 7.62 8.42 -7.47
C ASN A 29 7.78 7.11 -8.26
N TRP A 30 7.34 7.12 -9.52
CA TRP A 30 7.60 6.08 -10.50
C TRP A 30 7.73 6.77 -11.86
N ARG A 31 8.83 6.48 -12.55
CA ARG A 31 9.21 7.09 -13.83
C ARG A 31 9.69 6.04 -14.81
N PHE A 32 10.02 6.48 -16.00
CA PHE A 32 10.68 5.65 -16.99
C PHE A 32 12.17 6.00 -17.05
N LEU A 33 13.00 4.97 -17.14
CA LEU A 33 14.41 5.12 -17.51
C LEU A 33 14.49 5.02 -19.03
N TYR A 34 14.93 6.09 -19.67
CA TYR A 34 15.20 6.09 -21.11
C TYR A 34 16.60 5.53 -21.36
N HIS A 35 16.70 4.55 -22.25
CA HIS A 35 17.98 4.00 -22.66
C HIS A 35 18.61 4.92 -23.71
N ASN A 36 19.76 5.49 -23.39
CA ASN A 36 20.50 6.36 -24.32
C ASN A 36 21.34 5.51 -25.29
N ASP A 37 20.65 4.65 -26.04
CA ASP A 37 21.17 3.81 -27.11
C ASP A 37 20.25 3.90 -28.34
N ASP A 38 20.64 3.23 -29.43
CA ASP A 38 19.89 3.27 -30.68
C ASP A 38 18.51 2.57 -30.60
N THR A 39 18.18 1.92 -29.48
CA THR A 39 16.93 1.14 -29.34
C THR A 39 15.70 2.02 -29.08
N GLN A 40 15.90 3.30 -28.73
CA GLN A 40 14.84 4.22 -28.30
C GLN A 40 13.88 3.61 -27.26
N SER A 41 14.39 2.71 -26.43
CA SER A 41 13.59 1.96 -25.47
C SER A 41 13.52 2.67 -24.13
N ALA A 42 12.51 2.31 -23.34
CA ALA A 42 12.36 2.78 -21.96
C ALA A 42 11.89 1.65 -21.06
N THR A 43 12.43 1.59 -19.85
CA THR A 43 12.09 0.64 -18.79
C THR A 43 11.50 1.35 -17.57
N LEU A 44 10.84 0.59 -16.69
CA LEU A 44 10.31 1.15 -15.45
C LEU A 44 11.49 1.47 -14.53
N ALA A 45 11.52 2.68 -13.97
CA ALA A 45 12.44 2.99 -12.89
C ALA A 45 12.09 2.14 -11.66
N PRO A 46 13.07 1.81 -10.80
CA PRO A 46 12.79 1.30 -9.47
C PRO A 46 11.83 2.23 -8.72
N VAL A 47 11.10 1.69 -7.73
CA VAL A 47 10.33 2.53 -6.81
C VAL A 47 11.30 3.36 -5.96
N TYR A 48 11.05 4.67 -5.87
CA TYR A 48 11.85 5.60 -5.05
C TYR A 48 10.94 6.66 -4.39
N ASP A 49 11.54 7.48 -3.52
CA ASP A 49 10.86 8.56 -2.79
C ASP A 49 9.67 8.09 -1.91
N CYS A 50 9.92 7.06 -1.09
CA CYS A 50 8.96 6.56 -0.11
C CYS A 50 9.01 7.34 1.23
N GLY A 51 9.57 8.55 1.24
CA GLY A 51 9.76 9.34 2.46
C GLY A 51 8.45 9.77 3.13
N SER A 52 7.35 9.80 2.38
CA SER A 52 6.00 10.12 2.86
C SER A 52 5.21 8.90 3.39
N CYS A 53 5.83 7.72 3.43
CA CYS A 53 5.22 6.51 3.98
C CYS A 53 5.29 6.47 5.52
N LEU A 54 4.55 5.52 6.10
CA LEU A 54 4.63 5.14 7.51
C LEU A 54 4.42 6.30 8.50
N LEU A 55 3.73 7.37 8.07
CA LEU A 55 3.53 8.57 8.87
C LEU A 55 4.87 9.14 9.38
N SER A 56 5.87 9.23 8.51
CA SER A 56 7.24 9.69 8.82
C SER A 56 7.32 11.04 9.56
N LEU A 57 6.33 11.91 9.37
CA LEU A 57 6.22 13.22 10.03
C LEU A 57 5.58 13.16 11.44
N ALA A 58 5.23 11.98 11.96
CA ALA A 58 4.61 11.84 13.26
C ALA A 58 5.57 12.19 14.41
N ASP A 59 5.24 13.25 15.13
CA ASP A 59 5.96 13.64 16.35
C ASP A 59 5.73 12.65 17.51
N VAL A 60 6.41 12.90 18.63
CA VAL A 60 6.33 12.05 19.83
C VAL A 60 4.89 11.95 20.37
N GLN A 61 4.10 13.04 20.29
CA GLN A 61 2.74 13.04 20.83
C GLN A 61 1.81 12.20 19.95
N VAL A 62 1.91 12.36 18.63
CA VAL A 62 1.18 11.54 17.67
C VAL A 62 1.53 10.07 17.83
N ARG A 63 2.83 9.74 17.93
CA ARG A 63 3.28 8.35 18.11
C ARG A 63 2.69 7.73 19.38
N ARG A 64 2.75 8.44 20.50
CA ARG A 64 2.15 7.98 21.77
C ARG A 64 0.65 7.79 21.66
N ALA A 65 -0.06 8.77 21.09
CA ALA A 65 -1.50 8.71 20.93
C ALA A 65 -1.93 7.49 20.10
N VAL A 66 -1.23 7.20 19.01
CA VAL A 66 -1.50 6.02 18.17
C VAL A 66 -1.25 4.71 18.92
N LEU A 67 -0.21 4.66 19.77
CA LEU A 67 0.08 3.47 20.56
C LEU A 67 -0.89 3.25 21.73
N SER A 68 -1.43 4.32 22.31
CA SER A 68 -2.27 4.24 23.51
C SER A 68 -3.77 4.38 23.26
N ASN A 69 -4.20 4.80 22.06
CA ASN A 69 -5.60 5.05 21.73
C ASN A 69 -5.99 4.37 20.41
N GLN A 70 -6.93 3.41 20.50
CA GLN A 70 -7.42 2.68 19.34
C GLN A 70 -8.15 3.57 18.32
N ASP A 71 -8.81 4.65 18.74
CA ASP A 71 -9.49 5.56 17.83
C ASP A 71 -8.49 6.39 17.01
N GLU A 72 -7.37 6.78 17.62
CA GLU A 72 -6.26 7.45 16.93
C GLU A 72 -5.60 6.54 15.90
N LEU A 73 -5.39 5.26 16.26
CA LEU A 73 -4.92 4.26 15.32
C LEU A 73 -5.93 4.04 14.18
N ASN A 74 -7.21 3.81 14.50
CA ASN A 74 -8.28 3.56 13.54
C ASN A 74 -8.46 4.72 12.55
N ALA A 75 -8.36 5.97 13.01
CA ALA A 75 -8.39 7.13 12.13
C ALA A 75 -7.27 7.08 11.06
N ARG A 76 -6.08 6.58 11.43
CA ARG A 76 -4.92 6.41 10.55
C ARG A 76 -4.96 5.16 9.66
N ILE A 77 -6.00 4.34 9.80
CA ILE A 77 -6.29 3.20 8.92
C ILE A 77 -7.43 3.56 7.97
N TYR A 78 -8.56 4.03 8.52
CA TYR A 78 -9.82 4.16 7.79
C TYR A 78 -10.06 5.55 7.20
N ARG A 79 -9.45 6.62 7.74
CA ARG A 79 -9.76 8.00 7.33
C ARG A 79 -8.61 8.66 6.59
N PHE A 80 -7.39 8.49 7.07
CA PHE A 80 -6.16 9.01 6.46
C PHE A 80 -5.00 8.05 6.75
N PRO A 81 -3.86 8.12 6.05
CA PRO A 81 -3.60 8.95 4.89
C PRO A 81 -4.45 8.55 3.68
N THR A 82 -4.72 9.52 2.81
CA THR A 82 -5.36 9.30 1.51
C THR A 82 -4.33 9.45 0.40
N SER A 83 -4.50 8.68 -0.68
CA SER A 83 -3.63 8.77 -1.85
C SER A 83 -3.73 10.17 -2.46
N ALA A 84 -2.61 10.69 -2.96
CA ALA A 84 -2.58 11.91 -3.75
C ALA A 84 -3.21 11.70 -5.14
N ILE A 85 -3.36 10.46 -5.59
CA ILE A 85 -4.16 10.11 -6.77
C ILE A 85 -5.62 10.46 -6.50
N LYS A 86 -6.25 11.11 -7.48
CA LYS A 86 -7.64 11.56 -7.38
C LYS A 86 -8.57 10.72 -8.26
N GLN A 87 -9.75 10.45 -7.73
CA GLN A 87 -10.89 9.95 -8.49
C GLN A 87 -12.03 10.96 -8.32
N ASN A 88 -12.59 11.46 -9.43
CA ASN A 88 -13.61 12.51 -9.43
C ASN A 88 -13.19 13.74 -8.59
N ASP A 89 -11.97 14.23 -8.83
CA ASP A 89 -11.33 15.36 -8.12
C ASP A 89 -11.14 15.21 -6.60
N ARG A 90 -11.42 14.04 -6.03
CA ARG A 90 -11.21 13.73 -4.62
C ARG A 90 -10.06 12.75 -4.45
N LYS A 91 -9.20 13.00 -3.45
CA LYS A 91 -8.14 12.07 -3.05
C LYS A 91 -8.76 10.71 -2.71
N ILE A 92 -8.13 9.64 -3.20
CA ILE A 92 -8.60 8.27 -2.95
C ILE A 92 -8.32 7.91 -1.49
N ASN A 93 -9.36 7.54 -0.73
CA ASN A 93 -9.19 6.87 0.55
C ASN A 93 -8.84 5.39 0.28
N TYR A 94 -7.70 4.93 0.81
CA TYR A 94 -7.22 3.56 0.57
C TYR A 94 -8.20 2.50 1.03
N TYR A 95 -8.77 2.67 2.22
CA TYR A 95 -9.71 1.70 2.78
C TYR A 95 -10.97 1.62 1.93
N ASP A 96 -11.64 2.75 1.67
CA ASP A 96 -12.88 2.78 0.91
C ASP A 96 -12.69 2.22 -0.50
N PHE A 97 -11.60 2.62 -1.18
CA PHE A 97 -11.33 2.22 -2.56
C PHE A 97 -10.99 0.73 -2.68
N LEU A 98 -10.12 0.22 -1.82
CA LEU A 98 -9.73 -1.19 -1.84
C LEU A 98 -10.87 -2.09 -1.37
N MET A 99 -11.62 -1.68 -0.34
CA MET A 99 -12.77 -2.43 0.15
C MET A 99 -13.96 -2.39 -0.81
N ALA A 100 -14.11 -1.38 -1.67
CA ALA A 100 -15.13 -1.43 -2.73
C ALA A 100 -14.89 -2.65 -3.65
N ALA A 101 -13.61 -2.96 -3.93
CA ALA A 101 -13.18 -4.04 -4.81
C ALA A 101 -13.78 -3.96 -6.23
N GLU A 102 -14.02 -2.75 -6.74
CA GLU A 102 -14.66 -2.53 -8.04
C GLU A 102 -13.64 -2.48 -9.19
N ASN A 103 -12.39 -2.08 -8.92
CA ASN A 103 -11.35 -1.98 -9.93
C ASN A 103 -10.62 -3.31 -10.13
N LYS A 104 -10.83 -3.95 -11.29
CA LYS A 104 -10.29 -5.29 -11.60
C LYS A 104 -8.76 -5.33 -11.63
N ASP A 105 -8.10 -4.30 -12.15
CA ASP A 105 -6.64 -4.25 -12.23
C ASP A 105 -5.99 -4.08 -10.85
N CYS A 106 -6.60 -3.25 -9.99
CA CYS A 106 -6.24 -3.13 -8.59
C CYS A 106 -6.45 -4.45 -7.83
N ASN A 107 -7.61 -5.09 -8.00
CA ASN A 107 -7.88 -6.38 -7.37
C ASN A 107 -6.86 -7.44 -7.79
N ALA A 108 -6.50 -7.48 -9.07
CA ALA A 108 -5.46 -8.37 -9.57
C ALA A 108 -4.09 -8.06 -8.95
N ALA A 109 -3.76 -6.78 -8.71
CA ALA A 109 -2.55 -6.40 -8.00
C ALA A 109 -2.56 -6.82 -6.53
N VAL A 110 -3.69 -6.70 -5.83
CA VAL A 110 -3.83 -7.22 -4.45
C VAL A 110 -3.53 -8.72 -4.44
N MET A 111 -4.11 -9.49 -5.35
CA MET A 111 -3.84 -10.94 -5.43
C MET A 111 -2.37 -11.27 -5.73
N ARG A 112 -1.67 -10.45 -6.53
CA ARG A 112 -0.24 -10.63 -6.81
C ARG A 112 0.66 -10.25 -5.64
N MET A 113 0.29 -9.22 -4.88
CA MET A 113 1.14 -8.62 -3.85
C MET A 113 0.97 -9.26 -2.48
N MET A 114 -0.25 -9.68 -2.12
CA MET A 114 -0.53 -10.25 -0.80
C MET A 114 0.38 -11.43 -0.42
N PRO A 115 0.67 -12.41 -1.31
CA PRO A 115 1.59 -13.50 -0.99
C PRO A 115 3.05 -13.07 -0.74
N ARG A 116 3.41 -11.85 -1.13
CA ARG A 116 4.77 -11.28 -0.96
C ARG A 116 4.90 -10.45 0.31
N PHE A 117 3.78 -10.23 1.02
CA PHE A 117 3.78 -9.47 2.25
C PHE A 117 4.05 -10.37 3.45
N HIS A 118 5.34 -10.53 3.77
CA HIS A 118 5.80 -11.28 4.93
C HIS A 118 5.85 -10.36 6.15
N LEU A 119 4.75 -10.28 6.92
CA LEU A 119 4.66 -9.37 8.06
C LEU A 119 5.79 -9.61 9.06
N ASP A 120 6.12 -10.85 9.36
CA ASP A 120 7.20 -11.18 10.31
C ASP A 120 8.57 -10.67 9.85
N GLU A 121 8.87 -10.76 8.55
CA GLU A 121 10.11 -10.23 7.97
C GLU A 121 10.12 -8.69 8.00
N MET A 122 9.00 -8.04 7.68
CA MET A 122 8.88 -6.58 7.78
C MET A 122 9.04 -6.09 9.23
N GLN A 123 8.46 -6.83 10.18
CA GLN A 123 8.60 -6.54 11.61
C GLN A 123 10.03 -6.75 12.09
N ALA A 124 10.72 -7.80 11.62
CA ALA A 124 12.13 -8.03 11.90
C ALA A 124 13.02 -6.91 11.34
N PHE A 125 12.79 -6.53 10.08
CA PHE A 125 13.48 -5.42 9.45
C PHE A 125 13.34 -4.14 10.27
N ILE A 126 12.12 -3.75 10.67
CA ILE A 126 11.90 -2.55 11.47
C ILE A 126 12.65 -2.62 12.80
N ARG A 127 12.80 -3.79 13.43
CA ARG A 127 13.57 -3.95 14.67
C ARG A 127 15.08 -3.75 14.50
N GLU A 128 15.60 -3.97 13.31
CA GLU A 128 17.04 -3.91 13.02
C GLU A 128 17.46 -2.56 12.44
N VAL A 129 16.51 -1.70 12.03
CA VAL A 129 16.83 -0.36 11.51
C VAL A 129 17.61 0.45 12.56
N PRO A 130 18.82 0.93 12.23
CA PRO A 130 19.63 1.74 13.13
C PRO A 130 19.00 3.11 13.36
N PHE A 131 19.35 3.75 14.47
CA PHE A 131 18.91 5.11 14.85
C PHE A 131 17.43 5.30 15.17
N LEU A 132 16.57 4.28 14.98
CA LEU A 132 15.21 4.33 15.51
C LEU A 132 15.20 4.20 17.02
N ASP A 133 14.58 5.17 17.69
CA ASP A 133 14.26 5.05 19.12
C ASP A 133 13.16 3.97 19.34
N GLU A 134 13.03 3.50 20.58
CA GLU A 134 12.06 2.46 20.92
C GLU A 134 10.60 2.87 20.62
N LEU A 135 10.27 4.15 20.82
CA LEU A 135 8.93 4.68 20.55
C LEU A 135 8.64 4.68 19.04
N GLN A 136 9.59 5.06 18.19
CA GLN A 136 9.46 5.00 16.72
C GLN A 136 9.31 3.57 16.25
N ARG A 137 10.14 2.67 16.78
CA ARG A 137 10.12 1.25 16.44
C ARG A 137 8.76 0.64 16.75
N GLN A 138 8.28 0.79 17.99
CA GLN A 138 6.94 0.33 18.38
C GLN A 138 5.85 0.97 17.52
N PHE A 139 5.93 2.28 17.27
CA PHE A 139 4.97 2.98 16.42
C PHE A 139 4.88 2.39 15.01
N TYR A 140 6.00 2.22 14.31
CA TYR A 140 5.99 1.67 12.95
C TYR A 140 5.52 0.22 12.93
N GLN A 141 5.96 -0.59 13.90
CA GLN A 141 5.53 -1.97 14.03
C GLN A 141 4.02 -2.09 14.25
N THR A 142 3.46 -1.32 15.19
CA THR A 142 2.02 -1.27 15.47
C THR A 142 1.23 -0.77 14.27
N TYR A 143 1.69 0.32 13.65
CA TYR A 143 0.99 0.91 12.50
C TYR A 143 0.95 -0.04 11.30
N LEU A 144 2.09 -0.66 10.95
CA LEU A 144 2.19 -1.58 9.84
C LEU A 144 1.35 -2.85 10.07
N SER A 145 1.42 -3.44 11.28
CA SER A 145 0.56 -4.57 11.63
C SER A 145 -0.91 -4.22 11.53
N ALA A 146 -1.31 -3.05 12.03
CA ALA A 146 -2.70 -2.60 11.94
C ALA A 146 -3.15 -2.43 10.49
N ARG A 147 -2.32 -1.88 9.59
CA ARG A 147 -2.66 -1.79 8.15
C ARG A 147 -2.75 -3.17 7.50
N MET A 148 -1.86 -4.10 7.85
CA MET A 148 -1.96 -5.47 7.36
C MET A 148 -3.29 -6.13 7.81
N GLU A 149 -3.59 -6.08 9.10
CA GLU A 149 -4.71 -6.77 9.73
C GLU A 149 -6.08 -6.15 9.40
N ARG A 150 -6.17 -4.82 9.36
CA ARG A 150 -7.44 -4.09 9.26
C ARG A 150 -7.74 -3.58 7.85
N LEU A 151 -6.74 -3.53 6.97
CA LEU A 151 -6.91 -3.12 5.57
C LEU A 151 -6.59 -4.28 4.61
N MET A 152 -5.34 -4.74 4.57
CA MET A 152 -4.88 -5.62 3.48
C MET A 152 -5.49 -7.02 3.54
N ILE A 153 -5.53 -7.65 4.72
CA ILE A 153 -6.14 -8.98 4.90
C ILE A 153 -7.65 -8.96 4.59
N PRO A 154 -8.46 -8.03 5.12
CA PRO A 154 -9.88 -7.91 4.79
C PRO A 154 -10.15 -7.70 3.29
N VAL A 155 -9.38 -6.80 2.65
CA VAL A 155 -9.49 -6.53 1.20
C VAL A 155 -9.22 -7.80 0.40
N HIS A 156 -8.12 -8.49 0.69
CA HIS A 156 -7.76 -9.74 0.01
C HIS A 156 -8.86 -10.80 0.16
N ARG A 157 -9.36 -11.01 1.38
CA ARG A 157 -10.45 -11.95 1.65
C ARG A 157 -11.69 -11.61 0.81
N ARG A 158 -12.10 -10.33 0.79
CA ARG A 158 -13.26 -9.88 0.02
C ARG A 158 -13.10 -10.15 -1.48
N ILE A 159 -11.92 -9.91 -2.04
CA ILE A 159 -11.64 -10.18 -3.47
C ILE A 159 -11.72 -11.67 -3.75
N MET A 160 -11.16 -12.52 -2.89
CA MET A 160 -11.26 -13.98 -3.02
C MET A 160 -12.71 -14.47 -2.98
N GLU A 161 -13.52 -13.97 -2.04
CA GLU A 161 -14.93 -14.32 -1.92
C GLU A 161 -15.72 -13.93 -3.19
N GLN A 162 -15.47 -12.74 -3.75
CA GLN A 162 -16.10 -12.30 -5.00
C GLN A 162 -15.74 -13.20 -6.18
N GLN A 163 -14.48 -13.61 -6.30
CA GLN A 163 -14.02 -14.51 -7.37
C GLN A 163 -14.63 -15.91 -7.27
N GLN A 164 -14.83 -16.41 -6.05
CA GLN A 164 -15.49 -17.70 -5.81
C GLN A 164 -16.98 -17.67 -6.18
N HIS A 165 -17.69 -16.57 -5.92
CA HIS A 165 -19.10 -16.41 -6.30
C HIS A 165 -19.30 -16.25 -7.81
N LEU A 166 -18.30 -15.72 -8.52
CA LEU A 166 -18.31 -15.56 -9.97
C LEU A 166 -17.91 -16.84 -10.73
N SER A 167 -17.33 -17.82 -10.05
CA SER A 167 -17.04 -19.14 -10.62
C SER A 167 -18.30 -20.00 -10.52
N PRO A 168 -18.92 -20.45 -11.64
CA PRO A 168 -20.09 -21.30 -11.55
C PRO A 168 -19.74 -22.54 -10.74
N ARG A 169 -20.57 -22.87 -9.74
CA ARG A 169 -20.53 -24.20 -9.14
C ARG A 169 -20.79 -25.19 -10.27
N LEU A 170 -19.74 -25.84 -10.75
CA LEU A 170 -19.85 -27.10 -11.48
C LEU A 170 -20.46 -28.09 -10.49
N HIS A 171 -21.78 -28.10 -10.43
CA HIS A 171 -22.52 -29.14 -9.75
C HIS A 171 -22.31 -30.44 -10.52
N MET A 172 -21.51 -31.34 -9.93
CA MET A 172 -21.59 -32.78 -10.16
C MET A 172 -22.93 -33.31 -9.64
#